data_AF-A0AAW0IU75-F1
#
_entry.id   AF-A0AAW0IU75-F1
#
_cell.length_a   1.000
_cell.length_b   1.000
_cell.length_c   1.000
_cell.angle_alpha   90.00
_cell.angle_beta   90.00
_cell.angle_gamma   90.00
#
_symmetry.space_group_name_H-M   'P 1'
#
loop_
_entity.id
_entity.type
_entity.pdbx_description
1 polymer ?
#
loop_
_entity_poly.entity_id
_entity_poly.type
_entity_poly.pdbx_seq_one_letter_code
_entity_poly.pdbx_strand_id
1 'polypeptide(L)'
;MPAAKKPFLQQFYSQTVSTASELRKPIYWIVAGKAIDYEQMLLLMTNVKWDVKEIMSQHNIYVDALLKASALGTEFEQFNKQLNEVSKRVRIPLPVSNILWEHCIRLANRTIVEGYANVKKCSNEGRALMQLDFQQFLTKLEKLTDIRPIPDKEFVETYIKAYYLTENDMERWIKEHREYSTKQLTNLVNVCLGSHINKKARQKLLAAIDDTDRPKR
;
A
#
# COMPACT_ATOMS: atom_id res chain seq x y z
N MET A 1 26.14 -26.96 -33.48
CA MET A 1 25.49 -25.70 -33.94
C MET A 1 26.36 -25.02 -34.99
N PRO A 2 25.80 -24.46 -36.08
CA PRO A 2 26.59 -23.82 -37.14
C PRO A 2 27.32 -22.55 -36.63
N ALA A 3 28.61 -22.41 -36.97
CA ALA A 3 29.45 -21.29 -36.50
C ALA A 3 28.90 -19.91 -36.90
N ALA A 4 28.23 -19.81 -38.06
CA ALA A 4 27.66 -18.57 -38.57
C ALA A 4 26.54 -17.96 -37.69
N LYS A 5 25.88 -18.75 -36.84
CA LYS A 5 24.78 -18.26 -35.97
C LYS A 5 25.22 -17.83 -34.57
N LYS A 6 26.49 -18.04 -34.21
CA LYS A 6 27.05 -17.65 -32.89
C LYS A 6 26.92 -16.15 -32.60
N PRO A 7 27.25 -15.22 -33.51
CA PRO A 7 27.18 -13.79 -33.23
C PRO A 7 25.74 -13.31 -33.01
N PHE A 8 24.80 -13.79 -33.83
CA PHE A 8 23.37 -13.50 -33.69
C PHE A 8 22.82 -14.00 -32.34
N LEU A 9 23.18 -15.23 -31.93
CA LEU A 9 22.78 -15.77 -30.64
C LEU A 9 23.38 -14.99 -29.47
N GLN A 10 24.63 -14.56 -29.57
CA GLN A 10 25.25 -13.69 -28.56
C GLN A 10 24.52 -12.36 -28.44
N GLN A 11 24.19 -11.73 -29.57
CA GLN A 11 23.44 -10.48 -29.59
C GLN A 11 22.04 -10.67 -28.98
N PHE A 12 21.30 -11.70 -29.39
CA PHE A 12 19.99 -12.05 -28.83
C PHE A 12 20.06 -12.32 -27.31
N TYR A 13 21.04 -13.09 -26.84
CA TYR A 13 21.23 -13.31 -25.40
C TYR A 13 21.56 -12.01 -24.66
N SER A 14 22.42 -11.16 -25.21
CA SER A 14 22.81 -9.90 -24.56
C SER A 14 21.67 -8.88 -24.45
N GLN A 15 20.75 -8.86 -25.43
CA GLN A 15 19.69 -7.85 -25.53
C GLN A 15 18.33 -8.35 -25.04
N THR A 16 17.98 -9.60 -25.31
CA THR A 16 16.63 -10.14 -25.02
C THR A 16 16.57 -10.91 -23.71
N VAL A 17 17.63 -11.63 -23.34
CA VAL A 17 17.63 -12.40 -22.08
C VAL A 17 17.86 -11.50 -20.87
N SER A 18 18.62 -10.41 -21.03
CA SER A 18 18.79 -9.37 -20.01
C SER A 18 17.46 -8.67 -19.68
N THR A 19 16.69 -8.29 -20.71
CA THR A 19 15.38 -7.62 -20.58
C THR A 19 14.28 -8.57 -20.07
N ALA A 20 14.39 -9.88 -20.29
CA ALA A 20 13.43 -10.85 -19.75
C ALA A 20 13.33 -10.83 -18.21
N SER A 21 14.41 -10.42 -17.52
CA SER A 21 14.39 -10.27 -16.06
C SER A 21 13.53 -9.11 -15.58
N GLU A 22 13.37 -8.07 -16.39
CA GLU A 22 12.57 -6.88 -16.08
C GLU A 22 11.07 -7.18 -16.15
N LEU A 23 10.66 -8.13 -17.00
CA LEU A 23 9.29 -8.60 -17.12
C LEU A 23 8.77 -9.29 -15.86
N ARG A 24 9.66 -9.74 -14.96
CA ARG A 24 9.26 -10.40 -13.71
C ARG A 24 8.37 -9.52 -12.84
N LYS A 25 8.71 -8.24 -12.69
CA LYS A 25 7.95 -7.31 -11.84
C LYS A 25 6.50 -7.16 -12.31
N PRO A 26 6.20 -6.76 -13.56
CA PRO A 26 4.81 -6.63 -14.00
C PRO A 26 4.05 -7.97 -14.02
N ILE A 27 4.71 -9.09 -14.32
CA ILE A 27 4.07 -10.42 -14.30
C ILE A 27 3.71 -10.83 -12.87
N TYR A 28 4.64 -10.70 -11.92
CA TYR A 28 4.42 -11.08 -10.52
C TYR A 28 3.48 -10.12 -9.80
N TRP A 29 3.34 -8.87 -10.27
CA TRP A 29 2.32 -7.96 -9.78
C TRP A 29 0.91 -8.54 -9.90
N ILE A 30 0.60 -9.20 -11.03
CA ILE A 30 -0.71 -9.83 -11.25
C ILE A 30 -0.93 -10.98 -10.27
N VAL A 31 0.12 -11.74 -9.96
CA VAL A 31 0.06 -12.82 -8.96
C VAL A 31 -0.28 -12.23 -7.59
N ALA A 32 0.43 -11.19 -7.16
CA ALA A 32 0.18 -10.52 -5.89
C ALA A 32 -1.23 -9.91 -5.81
N GLY A 33 -1.75 -9.37 -6.92
CA GLY A 33 -3.10 -8.82 -7.02
C GLY A 33 -4.21 -9.87 -6.91
N LYS A 34 -3.94 -11.13 -7.24
CA LYS A 34 -4.89 -12.26 -7.12
C LYS A 34 -4.69 -13.10 -5.86
N ALA A 35 -3.53 -12.97 -5.20
CA ALA A 35 -3.16 -13.79 -4.06
C ALA A 35 -3.86 -13.37 -2.77
N ILE A 36 -4.34 -12.13 -2.68
CA ILE A 36 -4.95 -11.55 -1.48
C ILE A 36 -6.22 -10.79 -1.92
N ASP A 37 -7.31 -10.96 -1.19
CA ASP A 37 -8.56 -10.23 -1.43
C ASP A 37 -8.53 -8.82 -0.82
N TYR A 38 -7.92 -7.89 -1.55
CA TYR A 38 -7.84 -6.47 -1.15
C TYR A 38 -9.21 -5.76 -1.22
N GLU A 39 -10.16 -6.24 -2.01
CA GLU A 39 -11.50 -5.65 -2.11
C GLU A 39 -12.30 -5.93 -0.83
N GLN A 40 -12.27 -7.18 -0.35
CA GLN A 40 -12.86 -7.55 0.93
C GLN A 40 -12.26 -6.78 2.10
N MET A 41 -10.96 -6.48 2.06
CA MET A 41 -10.30 -5.62 3.04
C MET A 41 -10.89 -4.20 3.04
N LEU A 42 -11.02 -3.55 1.87
CA LEU A 42 -11.63 -2.22 1.77
C LEU A 42 -13.08 -2.21 2.29
N LEU A 43 -13.82 -3.27 2.01
CA LEU A 43 -15.18 -3.44 2.52
C LEU A 43 -15.20 -3.49 4.05
N LEU A 44 -14.28 -4.23 4.68
CA LEU A 44 -14.16 -4.28 6.14
C LEU A 44 -13.77 -2.91 6.72
N MET A 45 -12.83 -2.20 6.10
CA MET A 45 -12.43 -0.85 6.52
C MET A 45 -13.57 0.16 6.45
N THR A 46 -14.47 0.01 5.48
CA THR A 46 -15.66 0.87 5.33
C THR A 46 -16.62 0.74 6.52
N ASN A 47 -16.64 -0.42 7.18
CA ASN A 47 -17.49 -0.68 8.34
C ASN A 47 -16.88 -0.19 9.67
N VAL A 48 -15.62 0.26 9.66
CA VAL A 48 -14.95 0.80 10.84
C VAL A 48 -15.46 2.22 11.14
N LYS A 49 -15.83 2.46 12.39
CA LYS A 49 -16.13 3.81 12.88
C LYS A 49 -14.84 4.49 13.32
N TRP A 50 -14.45 5.54 12.59
CA TRP A 50 -13.25 6.34 12.88
C TRP A 50 -13.55 7.59 13.71
N ASP A 51 -14.81 7.88 14.00
CA ASP A 51 -15.26 8.97 14.88
C ASP A 51 -15.68 8.37 16.23
N VAL A 52 -14.67 8.02 17.03
CA VAL A 52 -14.82 7.36 18.33
C VAL A 52 -14.40 8.31 19.45
N LYS A 53 -15.03 8.16 20.62
CA LYS A 53 -14.75 9.00 21.80
C LYS A 53 -13.61 8.48 22.67
N GLU A 54 -13.35 7.19 22.59
CA GLU A 54 -12.32 6.51 23.37
C GLU A 54 -11.57 5.55 22.44
N ILE A 55 -10.25 5.47 22.61
CA ILE A 55 -9.45 4.50 21.89
C ILE A 55 -9.68 3.12 22.49
N MET A 56 -10.04 2.15 21.66
CA MET A 56 -10.07 0.76 22.08
C MET A 56 -8.64 0.23 22.17
N SER A 57 -8.32 -0.59 23.17
CA SER A 57 -6.99 -1.21 23.30
C SER A 57 -6.68 -2.28 22.23
N GLN A 58 -7.57 -2.49 21.27
CA GLN A 58 -7.48 -3.52 20.24
C GLN A 58 -7.54 -2.88 18.85
N HIS A 59 -6.81 -3.45 17.89
CA HIS A 59 -6.87 -3.08 16.48
C HIS A 59 -8.17 -3.58 15.83
N ASN A 60 -8.53 -2.98 14.70
CA ASN A 60 -9.73 -3.32 13.95
C ASN A 60 -9.63 -4.68 13.24
N ILE A 61 -10.80 -5.30 13.07
CA ILE A 61 -10.93 -6.63 12.48
C ILE A 61 -10.38 -6.76 11.05
N TYR A 62 -10.22 -5.66 10.29
CA TYR A 62 -9.66 -5.73 8.94
C TYR A 62 -8.15 -5.98 8.96
N VAL A 63 -7.44 -5.52 10.01
CA VAL A 63 -6.03 -5.82 10.21
C VAL A 63 -5.89 -7.31 10.45
N ASP A 64 -6.78 -7.86 11.28
CA ASP A 64 -6.88 -9.30 11.39
C ASP A 64 -7.30 -9.91 10.08
N ALA A 65 -8.29 -9.46 9.31
CA ALA A 65 -8.72 -10.11 8.08
C ALA A 65 -7.64 -10.14 6.97
N LEU A 66 -6.88 -9.05 6.82
CA LEU A 66 -5.70 -9.01 5.97
C LEU A 66 -4.64 -10.05 6.41
N LEU A 67 -4.71 -10.44 7.68
CA LEU A 67 -3.85 -11.38 8.36
C LEU A 67 -4.66 -12.58 8.92
N LYS A 68 -5.85 -12.91 8.39
CA LYS A 68 -6.81 -13.92 8.91
C LYS A 68 -7.89 -14.17 7.86
N ALA A 69 -7.74 -15.29 7.19
CA ALA A 69 -8.64 -15.80 6.20
C ALA A 69 -9.86 -16.40 6.90
N SER A 70 -10.93 -16.48 6.11
CA SER A 70 -12.08 -17.31 6.41
C SER A 70 -11.64 -18.72 6.82
N ALA A 71 -12.18 -19.21 7.94
CA ALA A 71 -12.23 -20.58 8.46
C ALA A 71 -11.00 -21.53 8.42
N LEU A 72 -9.89 -21.26 7.71
CA LEU A 72 -8.82 -22.23 7.48
C LEU A 72 -7.37 -21.68 7.35
N GLY A 73 -7.08 -20.39 7.61
CA GLY A 73 -5.72 -19.83 7.55
C GLY A 73 -5.71 -18.30 7.56
N THR A 74 -4.60 -17.62 7.30
CA THR A 74 -4.51 -16.15 7.10
C THR A 74 -4.21 -15.80 5.64
N GLU A 75 -4.59 -14.65 5.06
CA GLU A 75 -4.33 -14.38 3.63
C GLU A 75 -2.83 -14.37 3.30
N PHE A 76 -2.01 -13.69 4.12
CA PHE A 76 -0.56 -13.74 3.98
C PHE A 76 0.06 -15.09 4.35
N GLU A 77 -0.45 -15.83 5.36
CA GLU A 77 0.03 -17.20 5.60
C GLU A 77 -0.43 -18.17 4.52
N GLN A 78 -1.59 -17.95 3.90
CA GLN A 78 -2.11 -18.76 2.81
C GLN A 78 -1.27 -18.51 1.56
N PHE A 79 -0.94 -17.26 1.27
CA PHE A 79 0.06 -16.92 0.27
C PHE A 79 1.40 -17.60 0.58
N ASN A 80 1.92 -17.48 1.80
CA ASN A 80 3.17 -18.12 2.22
C ASN A 80 3.11 -19.65 2.06
N LYS A 81 2.00 -20.27 2.50
CA LYS A 81 1.75 -21.71 2.41
C LYS A 81 1.68 -22.16 0.95
N GLN A 82 0.92 -21.45 0.11
CA GLN A 82 0.80 -21.73 -1.32
C GLN A 82 2.17 -21.59 -2.01
N LEU A 83 2.92 -20.55 -1.68
CA LEU A 83 4.27 -20.34 -2.21
C LEU A 83 5.21 -21.49 -1.82
N ASN A 84 5.14 -21.94 -0.56
CA ASN A 84 5.90 -23.08 -0.06
C ASN A 84 5.47 -24.42 -0.69
N GLU A 85 4.18 -24.59 -1.01
CA GLU A 85 3.70 -25.77 -1.73
C GLU A 85 4.17 -25.78 -3.20
N VAL A 86 4.16 -24.62 -3.87
CA VAL A 86 4.72 -24.49 -5.22
C VAL A 86 6.23 -24.72 -5.21
N SER A 87 6.95 -24.22 -4.19
CA SER A 87 8.40 -24.39 -4.08
C SER A 87 8.84 -25.85 -3.93
N LYS A 88 7.95 -26.74 -3.42
CA LYS A 88 8.18 -28.19 -3.38
C LYS A 88 8.12 -28.85 -4.76
N ARG A 89 7.37 -28.26 -5.70
CA ARG A 89 7.18 -28.81 -7.06
C ARG A 89 8.13 -28.18 -8.09
N VAL A 90 8.40 -26.88 -7.93
CA VAL A 90 9.25 -26.10 -8.82
C VAL A 90 10.16 -25.24 -7.96
N ARG A 91 11.48 -25.24 -8.25
CA ARG A 91 12.41 -24.38 -7.53
C ARG A 91 12.06 -22.91 -7.78
N ILE A 92 11.60 -22.21 -6.74
CA ILE A 92 11.40 -20.76 -6.76
C ILE A 92 12.69 -20.11 -6.24
N PRO A 93 13.42 -19.34 -7.07
CA PRO A 93 14.57 -18.60 -6.59
C PRO A 93 14.17 -17.58 -5.53
N LEU A 94 15.00 -17.38 -4.52
CA LEU A 94 14.77 -16.36 -3.48
C LEU A 94 14.46 -14.97 -4.05
N PRO A 95 15.13 -14.47 -5.11
CA PRO A 95 14.77 -13.18 -5.71
C PRO A 95 13.32 -13.11 -6.24
N VAL A 96 12.77 -14.23 -6.73
CA VAL A 96 11.38 -14.30 -7.20
C VAL A 96 10.41 -14.27 -6.03
N SER A 97 10.69 -15.06 -4.98
CA SER A 97 9.92 -15.04 -3.73
C SER A 97 9.87 -13.63 -3.14
N ASN A 98 11.02 -12.95 -3.10
CA ASN A 98 11.12 -11.60 -2.57
C ASN A 98 10.28 -10.60 -3.39
N ILE A 99 10.34 -10.65 -4.73
CA ILE A 99 9.51 -9.77 -5.58
C ILE A 99 8.01 -10.00 -5.35
N LEU A 100 7.58 -11.25 -5.19
CA LEU A 100 6.18 -11.55 -4.91
C LEU A 100 5.74 -10.98 -3.56
N TRP A 101 6.53 -11.21 -2.51
CA TRP A 101 6.29 -10.61 -1.18
C TRP A 101 6.26 -9.09 -1.22
N GLU A 102 7.24 -8.47 -1.90
CA GLU A 102 7.27 -7.02 -2.07
C GLU A 102 5.99 -6.51 -2.72
N HIS A 103 5.50 -7.16 -3.77
CA HIS A 103 4.25 -6.76 -4.43
C HIS A 103 3.02 -6.93 -3.53
N CYS A 104 2.91 -8.03 -2.79
CA CYS A 104 1.81 -8.23 -1.84
C CYS A 104 1.81 -7.14 -0.75
N ILE A 105 2.98 -6.80 -0.20
CA ILE A 105 3.12 -5.76 0.83
C ILE A 105 2.78 -4.37 0.27
N ARG A 106 3.27 -4.03 -0.93
CA ARG A 106 2.95 -2.76 -1.59
C ARG A 106 1.46 -2.61 -1.84
N LEU A 107 0.81 -3.66 -2.34
CA LEU A 107 -0.63 -3.66 -2.56
C LEU A 107 -1.40 -3.51 -1.24
N ALA A 108 -1.03 -4.25 -0.20
CA ALA A 108 -1.63 -4.11 1.13
C ALA A 108 -1.52 -2.66 1.65
N ASN A 109 -0.33 -2.07 1.63
CA ASN A 109 -0.10 -0.69 2.08
C ASN A 109 -0.89 0.34 1.26
N ARG A 110 -0.99 0.15 -0.06
CA ARG A 110 -1.85 1.00 -0.91
C ARG A 110 -3.32 0.86 -0.55
N THR A 111 -3.79 -0.35 -0.28
CA THR A 111 -5.17 -0.63 0.12
C THR A 111 -5.50 -0.03 1.49
N ILE A 112 -4.56 -0.04 2.45
CA ILE A 112 -4.72 0.65 3.75
C ILE A 112 -4.98 2.15 3.54
N VAL A 113 -4.13 2.83 2.77
CA VAL A 113 -4.30 4.27 2.52
C VAL A 113 -5.59 4.55 1.75
N GLU A 114 -5.95 3.70 0.79
CA GLU A 114 -7.22 3.83 0.09
C GLU A 114 -8.42 3.68 1.04
N GLY A 115 -8.37 2.74 1.99
CA GLY A 115 -9.38 2.61 3.03
C GLY A 115 -9.48 3.85 3.91
N TYR A 116 -8.35 4.42 4.34
CA TYR A 116 -8.32 5.68 5.11
C TYR A 116 -8.85 6.88 4.31
N ALA A 117 -8.57 6.93 3.01
CA ALA A 117 -9.08 7.97 2.11
C ALA A 117 -10.59 7.89 1.83
N ASN A 118 -11.25 6.80 2.23
CA ASN A 118 -12.71 6.68 2.18
C ASN A 118 -13.41 7.09 3.48
N VAL A 119 -12.65 7.43 4.52
CA VAL A 119 -13.19 7.86 5.82
C VAL A 119 -13.86 9.22 5.68
N LYS A 120 -15.07 9.36 6.22
CA LYS A 120 -15.85 10.62 6.15
C LYS A 120 -15.68 11.53 7.36
N LYS A 121 -15.41 10.93 8.52
CA LYS A 121 -15.20 11.60 9.81
C LYS A 121 -14.17 10.82 10.60
N CYS A 122 -13.21 11.51 11.21
CA CYS A 122 -12.15 10.88 11.98
C CYS A 122 -11.80 11.75 13.20
N SER A 123 -12.03 11.21 14.40
CA SER A 123 -11.66 11.85 15.66
C SER A 123 -10.16 11.68 15.94
N ASN A 124 -9.65 12.34 16.98
CA ASN A 124 -8.24 12.16 17.40
C ASN A 124 -7.98 10.72 17.83
N GLU A 125 -8.93 10.11 18.54
CA GLU A 125 -8.89 8.73 18.96
C GLU A 125 -8.96 7.78 17.75
N GLY A 126 -9.73 8.13 16.72
CA GLY A 126 -9.76 7.41 15.45
C GLY A 126 -8.42 7.45 14.70
N ARG A 127 -7.73 8.59 14.70
CA ARG A 127 -6.38 8.71 14.11
C ARG A 127 -5.37 7.87 14.88
N ALA A 128 -5.46 7.86 16.21
CA ALA A 128 -4.64 6.99 17.06
C ALA A 128 -4.95 5.51 16.79
N LEU A 129 -6.20 5.16 16.51
CA LEU A 129 -6.60 3.81 16.10
C LEU A 129 -6.01 3.43 14.74
N MET A 130 -5.96 4.33 13.75
CA MET A 130 -5.27 4.09 12.46
C MET A 130 -3.79 3.76 12.67
N GLN A 131 -3.14 4.48 13.60
CA GLN A 131 -1.75 4.23 13.96
C GLN A 131 -1.58 2.86 14.64
N LEU A 132 -2.46 2.51 15.58
CA LEU A 132 -2.46 1.21 16.26
C LEU A 132 -2.65 0.06 15.27
N ASP A 133 -3.64 0.18 14.39
CA ASP A 133 -3.93 -0.79 13.34
C ASP A 133 -2.71 -1.05 12.47
N PHE A 134 -2.05 0.01 12.00
CA PHE A 134 -0.89 -0.12 11.14
C PHE A 134 0.32 -0.72 11.87
N GLN A 135 0.53 -0.38 13.14
CA GLN A 135 1.58 -1.01 13.96
C GLN A 135 1.33 -2.51 14.18
N GLN A 136 0.07 -2.90 14.40
CA GLN A 136 -0.30 -4.32 14.52
C GLN A 136 -0.11 -5.06 13.20
N PHE A 137 -0.45 -4.43 12.08
CA PHE A 137 -0.16 -4.96 10.76
C PHE A 137 1.34 -5.22 10.56
N LEU A 138 2.20 -4.23 10.84
CA LEU A 138 3.65 -4.36 10.72
C LEU A 138 4.19 -5.47 11.63
N THR A 139 3.84 -5.46 12.92
CA THR A 139 4.33 -6.45 13.90
C THR A 139 4.03 -7.89 13.48
N LYS A 140 2.86 -8.12 12.86
CA LYS A 140 2.47 -9.44 12.36
C LYS A 140 3.14 -9.77 11.04
N LEU A 141 3.25 -8.80 10.12
CA LEU A 141 3.96 -8.97 8.85
C LEU A 141 5.43 -9.37 9.09
N GLU A 142 6.09 -8.79 10.09
CA GLU A 142 7.47 -9.10 10.44
C GLU A 142 7.70 -10.58 10.80
N LYS A 143 6.67 -11.30 11.26
CA LYS A 143 6.74 -12.74 11.56
C LYS A 143 6.58 -13.63 10.32
N LEU A 144 6.10 -13.07 9.20
CA LEU A 144 5.78 -13.81 7.98
C LEU A 144 6.83 -13.63 6.88
N THR A 145 7.63 -12.56 6.94
CA THR A 145 8.60 -12.23 5.89
C THR A 145 9.83 -11.48 6.43
N ASP A 146 10.98 -11.80 5.84
CA ASP A 146 12.27 -11.15 6.12
C ASP A 146 12.51 -9.90 5.24
N ILE A 147 11.56 -9.51 4.38
CA ILE A 147 11.71 -8.35 3.50
C ILE A 147 11.94 -7.08 4.33
N ARG A 148 13.11 -6.45 4.17
CA ARG A 148 13.46 -5.18 4.79
C ARG A 148 14.24 -4.31 3.80
N PRO A 149 13.98 -2.98 3.74
CA PRO A 149 12.92 -2.25 4.45
C PRO A 149 11.51 -2.66 3.97
N ILE A 150 10.48 -2.45 4.80
CA ILE A 150 9.09 -2.78 4.45
C ILE A 150 8.64 -1.87 3.28
N PRO A 151 8.28 -2.43 2.11
CA PRO A 151 7.88 -1.65 0.95
C PRO A 151 6.68 -0.75 1.23
N ASP A 152 6.76 0.52 0.84
CA ASP A 152 5.67 1.51 1.00
C ASP A 152 5.16 1.67 2.44
N LYS A 153 6.00 1.37 3.45
CA LYS A 153 5.68 1.67 4.86
C LYS A 153 5.50 3.16 5.08
N GLU A 154 6.44 3.97 4.59
CA GLU A 154 6.40 5.44 4.74
C GLU A 154 5.20 6.06 4.05
N PHE A 155 4.70 5.44 2.97
CA PHE A 155 3.49 5.87 2.27
C PHE A 155 2.27 5.83 3.19
N VAL A 156 2.15 4.83 4.06
CA VAL A 156 1.06 4.75 5.04
C VAL A 156 1.32 5.67 6.23
N GLU A 157 2.52 5.62 6.81
CA GLU A 157 2.85 6.40 8.02
C GLU A 157 2.73 7.90 7.78
N THR A 158 3.20 8.38 6.63
CA THR A 158 3.15 9.81 6.30
C THR A 158 1.71 10.26 6.03
N TYR A 159 0.87 9.39 5.45
CA TYR A 159 -0.55 9.68 5.29
C TYR A 159 -1.27 9.80 6.65
N ILE A 160 -0.99 8.91 7.60
CA ILE A 160 -1.56 9.00 8.96
C ILE A 160 -1.03 10.26 9.67
N LYS A 161 0.26 10.57 9.55
CA LYS A 161 0.87 11.78 10.12
C LYS A 161 0.30 13.07 9.54
N ALA A 162 -0.14 13.05 8.27
CA ALA A 162 -0.76 14.20 7.63
C ALA A 162 -2.04 14.67 8.36
N TYR A 163 -2.70 13.79 9.13
CA TYR A 163 -3.84 14.16 9.98
C TYR A 163 -3.49 15.14 11.11
N TYR A 164 -2.22 15.43 11.36
CA TYR A 164 -1.77 16.31 12.45
C TYR A 164 -1.13 17.60 11.94
N LEU A 165 -1.12 17.82 10.62
CA LEU A 165 -0.51 19.00 10.02
C LEU A 165 -1.35 20.26 10.24
N THR A 166 -0.67 21.40 10.34
CA THR A 166 -1.32 22.71 10.28
C THR A 166 -1.73 23.05 8.85
N GLU A 167 -2.51 24.11 8.66
CA GLU A 167 -2.89 24.59 7.30
C GLU A 167 -1.65 24.86 6.43
N ASN A 168 -0.64 25.54 6.98
CA ASN A 168 0.56 25.91 6.24
C ASN A 168 1.40 24.68 5.87
N ASP A 169 1.53 23.73 6.80
CA ASP A 169 2.30 22.51 6.56
C ASP A 169 1.57 21.59 5.57
N MET A 170 0.24 21.55 5.61
CA MET A 170 -0.58 20.78 4.67
C MET A 170 -0.39 21.27 3.23
N GLU A 171 -0.33 22.59 2.99
CA GLU A 171 -0.10 23.11 1.64
C GLU A 171 1.26 22.70 1.09
N ARG A 172 2.30 22.73 1.93
CA ARG A 172 3.64 22.28 1.54
C ARG A 172 3.65 20.77 1.28
N TRP A 173 3.03 20.00 2.18
CA TRP A 173 2.95 18.55 2.11
C TRP A 173 2.27 18.07 0.82
N ILE A 174 1.15 18.68 0.43
CA ILE A 174 0.45 18.38 -0.85
C ILE A 174 1.38 18.56 -2.06
N LYS A 175 2.24 19.59 -2.05
CA LYS A 175 3.15 19.87 -3.18
C LYS A 175 4.33 18.90 -3.24
N GLU A 176 4.76 18.38 -2.09
CA GLU A 176 5.90 17.47 -1.96
C GLU A 176 5.51 16.01 -2.21
N HIS A 177 4.29 15.60 -1.84
CA HIS A 177 3.83 14.21 -1.93
C HIS A 177 2.95 13.92 -3.15
N ARG A 178 3.59 13.55 -4.26
CA ARG A 178 2.96 13.25 -5.57
C ARG A 178 2.48 11.81 -5.73
N GLU A 179 2.82 10.95 -4.77
CA GLU A 179 2.49 9.54 -4.77
C GLU A 179 1.03 9.25 -4.37
N TYR A 180 0.33 10.23 -3.79
CA TYR A 180 -1.09 10.13 -3.43
C TYR A 180 -1.99 10.64 -4.57
N SER A 181 -3.16 10.03 -4.70
CA SER A 181 -4.15 10.49 -5.68
C SER A 181 -4.85 11.78 -5.24
N THR A 182 -5.39 12.53 -6.20
CA THR A 182 -6.26 13.69 -5.95
C THR A 182 -7.39 13.39 -4.96
N LYS A 183 -7.95 12.17 -5.02
CA LYS A 183 -8.97 11.69 -4.08
C LYS A 183 -8.44 11.59 -2.65
N GLN A 184 -7.27 10.98 -2.47
CA GLN A 184 -6.61 10.79 -1.17
C GLN A 184 -6.23 12.14 -0.54
N LEU A 185 -5.63 13.04 -1.32
CA LEU A 185 -5.29 14.39 -0.87
C LEU A 185 -6.55 15.21 -0.51
N THR A 186 -7.58 15.14 -1.33
CA THR A 186 -8.86 15.82 -1.08
C THR A 186 -9.52 15.29 0.19
N ASN A 187 -9.44 13.98 0.46
CA ASN A 187 -9.95 13.40 1.69
C ASN A 187 -9.22 13.96 2.92
N LEU A 188 -7.89 14.00 2.91
CA LEU A 188 -7.09 14.58 4.00
C LEU A 188 -7.53 16.01 4.29
N VAL A 189 -7.61 16.89 3.29
CA VAL A 189 -8.03 18.29 3.49
C VAL A 189 -9.43 18.37 4.11
N ASN A 190 -10.36 17.53 3.65
CA ASN A 190 -11.75 17.57 4.10
C ASN A 190 -11.95 17.00 5.50
N VAL A 191 -11.27 15.90 5.85
CA VAL A 191 -11.45 15.18 7.11
C VAL A 191 -10.54 15.72 8.20
N CYS A 192 -9.28 16.04 7.87
CA CYS A 192 -8.30 16.50 8.83
C CYS A 192 -8.57 17.95 9.28
N LEU A 193 -8.85 18.82 8.30
CA LEU A 193 -8.90 20.26 8.53
C LEU A 193 -10.33 20.81 8.50
N GLY A 194 -11.30 20.08 7.94
CA GLY A 194 -12.64 20.60 7.64
C GLY A 194 -13.41 21.21 8.81
N SER A 195 -13.13 20.81 10.06
CA SER A 195 -13.71 21.39 11.28
C SER A 195 -12.87 22.52 11.90
N HIS A 196 -11.59 22.63 11.55
CA HIS A 196 -10.61 23.52 12.19
C HIS A 196 -10.16 24.69 11.30
N ILE A 197 -10.40 24.63 9.99
CA ILE A 197 -10.01 25.69 9.04
C ILE A 197 -11.23 26.39 8.44
N ASN A 198 -11.06 27.66 8.11
CA ASN A 198 -12.11 28.44 7.47
C ASN A 198 -12.32 28.01 6.00
N LYS A 199 -13.46 28.38 5.41
CA LYS A 199 -13.84 27.99 4.04
C LYS A 199 -12.81 28.43 2.98
N LYS A 200 -12.16 29.59 3.18
CA LYS A 200 -11.18 30.16 2.25
C LYS A 200 -9.88 29.37 2.23
N ALA A 201 -9.36 29.02 3.42
CA ALA A 201 -8.21 28.15 3.61
C ALA A 201 -8.43 26.78 2.93
N ARG A 202 -9.62 26.19 3.14
CA ARG A 202 -9.98 24.92 2.50
C ARG A 202 -9.97 25.02 0.98
N GLN A 203 -10.56 26.07 0.40
CA GLN A 203 -10.54 26.28 -1.05
C GLN A 203 -9.13 26.46 -1.60
N LYS A 204 -8.25 27.15 -0.87
CA LYS A 204 -6.84 27.33 -1.25
C LYS A 204 -6.11 25.97 -1.33
N LEU A 205 -6.30 25.10 -0.34
CA LEU A 205 -5.68 23.77 -0.34
C LEU A 205 -6.21 22.88 -1.47
N LEU A 206 -7.51 22.91 -1.75
CA LEU A 206 -8.09 22.16 -2.87
C LEU A 206 -7.53 22.65 -4.22
N ALA A 207 -7.38 23.96 -4.40
CA ALA A 207 -6.75 24.51 -5.60
C ALA A 207 -5.27 24.08 -5.74
N ALA A 208 -4.54 23.97 -4.62
CA ALA A 208 -3.16 23.48 -4.64
C ALA A 208 -3.07 22.02 -5.10
N ILE A 209 -4.06 21.18 -4.78
CA ILE A 209 -4.15 19.80 -5.28
C ILE A 209 -4.36 19.80 -6.80
N ASP A 210 -5.30 20.60 -7.31
CA ASP A 210 -5.58 20.68 -8.75
C ASP A 210 -4.36 21.16 -9.56
N ASP A 211 -3.54 22.04 -8.99
CA ASP A 211 -2.31 22.52 -9.63
C ASP A 211 -1.20 21.45 -9.66
N THR A 212 -1.19 20.49 -8.71
CA THR A 212 -0.22 19.39 -8.72
C THR A 212 -0.49 18.33 -9.79
N ASP A 213 -1.77 18.16 -10.18
CA ASP A 213 -2.20 17.17 -11.19
C ASP A 213 -1.98 17.68 -12.63
N ARG A 214 -1.71 18.98 -12.81
CA ARG A 214 -1.39 19.55 -14.12
C ARG A 214 0.02 19.10 -14.54
N PRO A 215 0.19 18.45 -15.72
CA PRO A 215 1.52 18.19 -16.24
C PRO A 215 2.24 19.54 -16.40
N LYS A 216 3.45 19.64 -15.81
CA LYS A 216 4.31 20.82 -16.00
C LYS A 216 4.49 21.01 -17.52
N ARG A 217 3.93 22.10 -18.04
CA ARG A 217 4.15 22.54 -19.43
C ARG A 217 5.62 22.89 -19.64
#